data_AF-A0AAU9DAT5-F1
#
_entry.id   AF-A0AAU9DAT5-F1
#
_cell.length_a   1.000
_cell.length_b   1.000
_cell.length_c   1.000
_cell.angle_alpha   90.00
_cell.angle_beta   90.00
_cell.angle_gamma   90.00
#
_symmetry.space_group_name_H-M   'P 1'
#
loop_
_entity.id
_entity.type
_entity.pdbx_description
1 polymer ?
#
loop_
_entity_poly.entity_id
_entity_poly.type
_entity_poly.pdbx_seq_one_letter_code
_entity_poly.pdbx_strand_id
1 'polypeptide(L)'
;MRQIFLGLLSLLFITGGYAQVPEKLSYQSIIRDTQGRLLRNTQIGMRISIIQSSANGQSIYTEIHTPTTNTNGLVNVEIGTGSGPHDFSAINWTSAPSPGKNA
;
A
#
# COMPACT_ATOMS: atom_id res chain seq x y z
N MET A 1 44.93 -22.75 -3.83
CA MET A 1 43.87 -23.06 -4.81
C MET A 1 42.50 -23.29 -4.15
N ARG A 2 42.30 -24.35 -3.34
CA ARG A 2 40.99 -24.67 -2.70
C ARG A 2 40.40 -23.55 -1.82
N GLN A 3 41.24 -22.85 -1.05
CA GLN A 3 40.81 -21.77 -0.14
C GLN A 3 40.38 -20.49 -0.89
N ILE A 4 41.03 -20.20 -2.03
CA ILE A 4 40.71 -19.04 -2.88
C ILE A 4 39.35 -19.25 -3.56
N PHE A 5 39.08 -20.49 -3.99
CA PHE A 5 37.79 -20.88 -4.58
C PHE A 5 36.63 -20.74 -3.57
N LEU A 6 36.84 -21.12 -2.31
CA LEU A 6 35.83 -20.94 -1.24
C LEU A 6 35.60 -19.46 -0.91
N GLY A 7 36.65 -18.63 -0.93
CA GLY A 7 36.53 -17.18 -0.74
C GLY A 7 35.72 -16.50 -1.86
N LEU A 8 35.98 -16.87 -3.11
CA LEU A 8 35.22 -16.39 -4.28
C LEU A 8 33.76 -16.86 -4.26
N LEU A 9 33.50 -18.10 -3.84
CA LEU A 9 32.15 -18.63 -3.70
C LEU A 9 31.36 -17.91 -2.59
N SER A 10 32.00 -17.56 -1.48
CA SER A 10 31.40 -16.80 -0.38
C SER A 10 31.02 -15.37 -0.80
N LEU A 11 31.85 -14.73 -1.64
CA LEU A 11 31.59 -13.38 -2.16
C LEU A 11 30.35 -13.33 -3.08
N LEU A 12 29.97 -14.46 -3.70
CA LEU A 12 28.79 -14.58 -4.56
C LEU A 12 27.46 -14.54 -3.77
N PHE A 13 27.49 -14.79 -2.46
CA PHE A 13 26.29 -14.83 -1.60
C PHE A 13 25.94 -13.48 -0.95
N ILE A 14 26.67 -12.40 -1.22
CA ILE A 14 26.42 -11.05 -0.63
C ILE A 14 25.41 -10.25 -1.48
N THR A 15 24.44 -10.90 -2.13
CA THR A 15 23.32 -10.17 -2.72
C THR A 15 22.36 -9.76 -1.62
N GLY A 16 22.58 -8.57 -1.05
CA GLY A 16 21.63 -7.94 -0.15
C GLY A 16 20.27 -7.82 -0.84
N GLY A 17 19.24 -8.40 -0.23
CA GLY A 17 17.86 -8.23 -0.69
C GLY A 17 17.45 -6.77 -0.49
N TYR A 18 17.35 -6.01 -1.57
CA TYR A 18 16.65 -4.73 -1.54
C TYR A 18 15.19 -5.03 -1.23
N ALA A 19 14.68 -4.60 -0.07
CA ALA A 19 13.26 -4.60 0.18
C ALA A 19 12.63 -3.59 -0.78
N GLN A 20 12.14 -4.08 -1.91
CA GLN A 20 11.48 -3.25 -2.91
C GLN A 20 10.19 -2.70 -2.29
N VAL A 21 10.03 -1.39 -2.39
CA VAL A 21 8.78 -0.73 -2.03
C VAL A 21 7.66 -1.32 -2.90
N PRO A 22 6.46 -1.61 -2.34
CA PRO A 22 5.35 -2.09 -3.15
C PRO A 22 5.01 -1.10 -4.27
N GLU A 23 4.90 -1.57 -5.51
CA GLU A 23 4.44 -0.74 -6.63
C GLU A 23 2.94 -0.46 -6.56
N LYS A 24 2.19 -1.36 -5.91
CA LYS A 24 0.75 -1.27 -5.67
C LYS A 24 0.33 -2.16 -4.51
N LEU A 25 -0.84 -1.90 -3.93
CA LEU A 25 -1.43 -2.72 -2.86
C LEU A 25 -2.84 -3.16 -3.22
N SER A 26 -3.12 -4.46 -3.23
CA SER A 26 -4.50 -4.95 -3.40
C SER A 26 -5.33 -4.68 -2.15
N TYR A 27 -6.51 -4.08 -2.33
CA TYR A 27 -7.47 -3.83 -1.26
C TYR A 27 -8.86 -4.32 -1.64
N GLN A 28 -9.44 -5.16 -0.78
CA GLN A 28 -10.79 -5.69 -0.94
C GLN A 28 -11.67 -5.27 0.24
N SER A 29 -12.89 -4.83 -0.05
CA SER A 29 -13.85 -4.43 0.97
C SER A 29 -15.28 -4.79 0.59
N ILE A 30 -16.13 -4.97 1.60
CA ILE A 30 -17.57 -5.19 1.46
C ILE A 30 -18.28 -3.90 1.87
N ILE A 31 -19.06 -3.34 0.96
CA ILE A 31 -19.69 -2.05 1.12
C ILE A 31 -21.14 -2.23 1.59
N ARG A 32 -21.49 -1.50 2.66
CA ARG A 32 -22.82 -1.50 3.28
C ARG A 32 -23.35 -0.09 3.42
N ASP A 33 -24.68 0.05 3.42
CA ASP A 33 -25.37 1.31 3.73
C ASP A 33 -25.50 1.53 5.25
N THR A 34 -26.14 2.64 5.64
CA THR A 34 -26.34 3.02 7.04
C THR A 34 -27.28 2.08 7.82
N GLN A 35 -28.03 1.23 7.11
CA GLN A 35 -28.87 0.17 7.68
C GLN A 35 -28.16 -1.19 7.68
N GLY A 36 -26.89 -1.25 7.27
CA GLY A 36 -26.09 -2.47 7.24
C GLY A 36 -26.38 -3.39 6.04
N ARG A 37 -27.19 -2.95 5.08
CA ARG A 37 -27.51 -3.72 3.86
C ARG A 37 -26.38 -3.61 2.86
N LEU A 38 -26.11 -4.69 2.11
CA LEU A 38 -25.09 -4.70 1.07
C LEU A 38 -25.47 -3.74 -0.06
N LEU A 39 -24.57 -2.84 -0.43
CA LEU A 39 -24.70 -2.06 -1.66
C LEU A 39 -24.23 -2.92 -2.82
N ARG A 40 -25.15 -3.49 -3.60
CA ARG A 40 -24.87 -4.43 -4.69
C ARG A 40 -24.93 -3.72 -6.05
N ASN A 41 -24.05 -4.09 -6.99
CA ASN A 41 -24.04 -3.56 -8.37
C ASN A 41 -24.11 -2.03 -8.42
N THR A 42 -23.46 -1.37 -7.46
CA THR A 42 -23.55 0.08 -7.26
C THR A 42 -22.17 0.69 -7.44
N GLN A 43 -22.07 1.72 -8.27
CA GLN A 43 -20.84 2.51 -8.39
C GLN A 43 -20.67 3.35 -7.12
N ILE A 44 -19.46 3.31 -6.54
CA ILE A 44 -19.12 4.09 -5.36
C ILE A 44 -17.88 4.94 -5.61
N GLY A 45 -17.81 6.10 -4.97
CA GLY A 45 -16.57 6.86 -4.88
C GLY A 45 -15.75 6.40 -3.68
N MET A 46 -14.47 6.10 -3.88
CA MET A 46 -13.52 5.76 -2.83
C MET A 46 -12.35 6.74 -2.86
N ARG A 47 -12.03 7.36 -1.74
CA ARG A 47 -10.80 8.12 -1.55
C ARG A 47 -9.89 7.34 -0.61
N ILE A 48 -8.64 7.18 -1.03
CA ILE A 48 -7.61 6.49 -0.24
C ILE A 48 -6.52 7.51 0.05
N SER A 49 -6.16 7.65 1.32
CA SER A 49 -5.16 8.60 1.79
C SER A 49 -4.15 7.89 2.68
N ILE A 50 -2.86 8.14 2.45
CA ILE A 50 -1.78 7.70 3.35
C ILE A 50 -1.38 8.88 4.20
N ILE A 51 -1.30 8.66 5.51
CA ILE A 51 -0.88 9.63 6.51
C ILE A 51 0.36 9.05 7.20
N GLN A 52 1.40 9.86 7.34
CA GLN A 52 2.62 9.49 8.07
C GLN A 52 2.71 10.25 9.40
N SER A 53 3.49 9.70 10.33
CA SER A 53 3.80 10.25 11.66
C SER A 53 2.66 10.25 12.70
N SER A 54 1.44 10.67 12.38
CA SER A 54 0.33 10.68 13.33
C SER A 54 -1.02 10.42 12.65
N ALA A 55 -1.98 9.83 13.36
CA ALA A 55 -3.30 9.50 12.81
C ALA A 55 -4.10 10.74 12.34
N ASN A 56 -3.78 11.92 12.89
CA ASN A 56 -4.38 13.20 12.53
C ASN A 56 -3.44 14.06 11.66
N GLY A 57 -2.35 13.47 11.15
CA GLY A 57 -1.36 14.15 10.33
C GLY A 57 -1.89 14.54 8.94
N GLN A 58 -1.12 15.35 8.23
CA GLN A 58 -1.42 15.65 6.83
C GLN A 58 -1.25 14.39 5.97
N SER A 59 -2.14 14.22 5.00
CA SER A 59 -2.00 13.14 4.03
C SER A 59 -0.86 13.44 3.08
N ILE A 60 0.06 12.48 2.94
CA ILE A 60 1.21 12.56 2.03
C ILE A 60 0.93 11.96 0.65
N TYR A 61 -0.17 11.23 0.52
CA TYR A 61 -0.62 10.61 -0.71
C TYR A 61 -2.13 10.49 -0.67
N THR A 62 -2.79 10.84 -1.77
CA THR A 62 -4.24 10.68 -1.92
C THR A 62 -4.56 10.31 -3.36
N GLU A 63 -5.44 9.32 -3.50
CA GLU A 63 -6.00 8.87 -4.77
C GLU A 63 -7.51 8.64 -4.66
N ILE A 64 -8.16 8.59 -5.82
CA ILE A 64 -9.61 8.37 -5.97
C ILE A 64 -9.83 7.19 -6.90
N HIS A 65 -10.76 6.32 -6.51
CA HIS A 65 -11.28 5.22 -7.30
C HIS A 65 -12.80 5.33 -7.42
N THR A 66 -13.35 4.79 -8.51
CA THR A 66 -14.81 4.71 -8.70
C THR A 66 -15.27 3.29 -9.04
N PRO A 67 -15.00 2.28 -8.19
CA PRO A 67 -15.34 0.89 -8.48
C PRO A 67 -16.85 0.66 -8.38
N THR A 68 -17.32 -0.41 -9.03
CA THR A 68 -18.68 -0.92 -8.89
C THR A 68 -18.67 -2.16 -8.01
N THR A 69 -19.52 -2.20 -6.99
CA THR A 69 -19.67 -3.39 -6.12
C THR A 69 -20.25 -4.56 -6.92
N ASN A 70 -19.87 -5.79 -6.59
CA ASN A 70 -20.51 -6.97 -7.17
C ASN A 70 -21.82 -7.35 -6.44
N THR A 71 -22.39 -8.51 -6.77
CA THR A 71 -23.62 -9.05 -6.15
C THR A 71 -23.50 -9.31 -4.65
N ASN A 72 -22.27 -9.46 -4.14
CA ASN A 72 -21.96 -9.64 -2.72
C ASN A 72 -21.61 -8.31 -2.03
N GLY A 73 -21.75 -7.17 -2.72
CA GLY A 73 -21.36 -5.86 -2.21
C GLY A 73 -19.84 -5.65 -2.14
N LEU A 74 -19.05 -6.51 -2.80
CA LEU A 74 -17.60 -6.50 -2.72
C LEU A 74 -17.00 -5.60 -3.81
N VAL A 75 -15.98 -4.83 -3.43
CA VAL A 75 -15.09 -4.09 -4.34
C VAL A 75 -13.66 -4.59 -4.20
N ASN A 76 -12.91 -4.52 -5.30
CA ASN A 76 -11.48 -4.77 -5.33
C ASN A 76 -10.83 -3.58 -6.03
N VAL A 77 -9.81 -2.98 -5.41
CA VAL A 77 -9.05 -1.87 -5.97
C VAL A 77 -7.56 -2.12 -5.74
N GLU A 78 -6.73 -1.65 -6.67
CA GLU A 78 -5.28 -1.63 -6.49
C GLU A 78 -4.85 -0.23 -6.07
N ILE A 79 -4.48 -0.07 -4.80
CA ILE A 79 -3.95 1.19 -4.28
C ILE A 79 -2.64 1.49 -5.00
N GLY A 80 -2.49 2.72 -5.48
CA GLY A 80 -1.39 3.15 -6.35
C GLY A 80 -1.78 3.26 -7.83
N THR A 81 -3.01 2.87 -8.18
CA THR A 81 -3.54 2.97 -9.56
C THR A 81 -4.69 3.97 -9.71
N GLY A 82 -5.10 4.62 -8.62
CA GLY A 82 -6.20 5.58 -8.63
C GLY A 82 -5.79 6.93 -9.21
N SER A 83 -6.77 7.80 -9.46
CA SER A 83 -6.51 9.16 -9.94
C SER A 83 -6.21 10.10 -8.77
N GLY A 84 -5.15 10.89 -8.84
CA GLY A 84 -4.78 11.86 -7.82
C GLY A 84 -3.56 12.69 -8.23
N PRO A 85 -3.19 13.71 -7.45
CA PRO A 85 -2.04 14.55 -7.76
C PRO A 85 -0.69 13.93 -7.34
N HIS A 86 -0.70 12.78 -6.66
CA HIS A 86 0.50 12.18 -6.07
C HIS A 86 0.92 10.92 -6.83
N ASP A 87 2.24 10.70 -6.92
CA ASP A 87 2.82 9.46 -7.43
C ASP A 87 3.06 8.48 -6.27
N PHE A 88 2.49 7.27 -6.38
CA PHE A 88 2.60 6.24 -5.33
C PHE A 88 4.04 5.76 -5.16
N SER A 89 4.82 5.70 -6.25
CA SER A 89 6.22 5.27 -6.23
C SER A 89 7.14 6.30 -5.56
N ALA A 90 6.71 7.57 -5.51
CA ALA A 90 7.44 8.66 -4.88
C ALA A 90 7.23 8.73 -3.36
N ILE A 91 6.35 7.90 -2.78
CA ILE A 91 6.15 7.84 -1.33
C ILE A 91 7.45 7.38 -0.68
N ASN A 92 7.95 8.14 0.28
CA ASN A 92 9.06 7.71 1.11
C ASN A 92 8.57 6.72 2.18
N TRP A 93 8.82 5.44 2.00
CA TRP A 93 8.42 4.39 2.94
C TRP A 93 9.39 4.18 4.10
N THR A 94 10.56 4.83 4.09
CA THR A 94 11.55 4.70 5.17
C THR A 94 11.26 5.63 6.35
N SER A 95 10.40 6.65 6.17
CA SER A 95 9.96 7.58 7.20
C SER A 95 8.82 7.01 8.06
N ALA A 96 8.98 5.78 8.55
CA ALA A 96 8.02 5.17 9.46
C ALA A 96 7.88 6.00 10.75
N PRO A 97 6.67 6.13 11.34
CA PRO A 97 6.49 6.78 12.62
C PRO A 97 7.43 6.15 13.64
N SER A 98 8.29 6.95 14.28
CA SER A 98 9.15 6.44 15.34
C SER A 98 8.26 5.86 16.45
N PRO A 99 8.45 4.58 16.85
CA PRO A 99 7.78 4.03 18.02
C PRO A 99 8.44 4.64 19.27
N GLY A 100 8.09 5.88 19.59
CA GLY A 100 8.69 6.57 20.73
C GLY A 100 8.29 8.03 20.82
N LYS A 101 7.60 8.36 21.93
CA LYS A 101 7.11 9.68 22.37
C LYS A 101 5.73 10.06 21.84
N ASN A 102 4.70 9.43 22.40
CA ASN A 102 3.46 10.09 22.84
C ASN A 102 2.89 9.25 23.99
N ALA A 103 3.33 9.59 25.21
CA ALA A 103 2.60 9.34 26.45
C ALA A 103 2.22 10.72 27.00
#